data_AF-A0A7V7WYA9-F1
#
_entry.id   AF-A0A7V7WYA9-F1
#
_cell.length_a   1.000
_cell.length_b   1.000
_cell.length_c   1.000
_cell.angle_alpha   90.00
_cell.angle_beta   90.00
_cell.angle_gamma   90.00
#
_symmetry.space_group_name_H-M   'P 1'
#
loop_
_entity.id
_entity.type
_entity.pdbx_description
1 polymer ?
#
loop_
_entity_poly.entity_id
_entity_poly.type
_entity_poly.pdbx_seq_one_letter_code
_entity_poly.pdbx_strand_id
1 'polypeptide(L)'
;PRLRGAQPWFVEAHPFRITTAGGIGRPTPEGAHRDGVDFVAVILVARHGIKGGETRVFDADGPKGLRFTLDEPFSALLLDDQRVIHESTPIQPSDPTCEGHRDTLVLTYRAGGFQGS
;
A
#
# COMPACT_ATOMS: atom_id res chain seq x y z
N PRO A 1 -23.54 -2.22 -9.48
CA PRO A 1 -23.69 -2.83 -8.13
C PRO A 1 -23.12 -1.90 -7.04
N ARG A 2 -23.79 -1.76 -5.90
CA ARG A 2 -23.19 -1.08 -4.73
C ARG A 2 -22.09 -1.99 -4.15
N LEU A 3 -20.89 -1.44 -3.97
CA LEU A 3 -19.79 -2.14 -3.30
C LEU A 3 -20.18 -2.31 -1.81
N ARG A 4 -20.38 -3.56 -1.37
CA ARG A 4 -20.70 -4.01 0.02
C ARG A 4 -21.91 -3.40 0.75
N GLY A 5 -22.63 -2.42 0.18
CA GLY A 5 -23.84 -1.86 0.78
C GLY A 5 -23.57 -0.94 1.98
N ALA A 6 -24.63 -0.42 2.61
CA ALA A 6 -24.50 0.46 3.79
C ALA A 6 -24.37 -0.39 5.05
N GLN A 7 -23.27 -0.21 5.78
CA GLN A 7 -22.94 -0.96 7.00
C GLN A 7 -21.88 -0.20 7.82
N PRO A 8 -21.75 -0.47 9.13
CA PRO A 8 -20.61 0.00 9.90
C PRO A 8 -19.31 -0.65 9.39
N TRP A 9 -18.22 0.11 9.49
CA TRP A 9 -16.88 -0.36 9.15
C TRP A 9 -15.99 -0.34 10.39
N PHE A 10 -15.25 -1.43 10.57
CA PHE A 10 -14.16 -1.51 11.53
C PHE A 10 -12.90 -1.09 10.78
N VAL A 11 -12.30 0.02 11.21
CA VAL A 11 -11.20 0.67 10.48
C VAL A 11 -9.94 0.67 11.34
N GLU A 12 -8.87 0.09 10.82
CA GLU A 12 -7.54 0.17 11.43
C GLU A 12 -6.67 1.14 10.61
N ALA A 13 -5.78 1.86 11.31
CA ALA A 13 -4.94 2.89 10.71
C ALA A 13 -3.47 2.59 11.01
N HIS A 14 -2.69 2.41 9.95
CA HIS A 14 -1.29 2.02 10.03
C HIS A 14 -0.41 3.07 9.36
N PRO A 15 0.14 4.03 10.12
CA PRO A 15 1.16 4.93 9.60
C PRO A 15 2.48 4.18 9.48
N PHE A 16 3.09 4.22 8.29
CA PHE A 16 4.39 3.63 8.01
C PHE A 16 5.37 4.68 7.50
N ARG A 17 6.62 4.56 7.94
CA ARG A 17 7.79 5.16 7.28
C ARG A 17 8.75 4.03 6.91
N ILE A 18 9.03 3.88 5.62
CA ILE A 18 10.09 3.02 5.11
C ILE A 18 11.28 3.90 4.75
N THR A 19 12.45 3.58 5.28
CA THR A 19 13.68 4.35 5.03
C THR A 19 14.66 3.56 4.15
N THR A 20 15.62 4.27 3.58
CA THR A 20 16.77 3.67 2.88
C THR A 20 18.01 3.59 3.79
N ALA A 21 17.85 3.82 5.09
CA ALA A 21 18.94 3.66 6.05
C ALA A 21 19.39 2.19 6.04
N GLY A 22 20.67 1.93 5.76
CA GLY A 22 21.18 0.57 5.55
C GLY A 22 20.96 -0.01 4.14
N GLY A 23 20.56 0.82 3.16
CA GLY A 23 20.53 0.48 1.74
C GLY A 23 19.13 0.40 1.15
N ILE A 24 18.60 -0.81 0.98
CA ILE A 24 17.32 -1.05 0.27
C ILE A 24 16.17 -1.13 1.29
N GLY A 25 15.25 -0.17 1.25
CA GLY A 25 14.01 -0.22 2.02
C GLY A 25 12.98 -1.14 1.34
N ARG A 26 12.36 -2.06 2.08
CA ARG A 26 11.41 -3.04 1.54
C ARG A 26 10.02 -2.82 2.17
N PRO A 27 9.09 -2.14 1.47
CA PRO A 27 7.73 -1.95 1.98
C PRO A 27 6.96 -3.26 2.13
N THR A 28 7.11 -4.17 1.16
CA THR A 28 6.38 -5.45 1.08
C THR A 28 7.38 -6.60 0.87
N PRO A 29 8.15 -7.01 1.89
CA PRO A 29 9.19 -8.04 1.76
C PRO A 29 8.66 -9.41 1.32
N GLU A 30 7.38 -9.70 1.59
CA GLU A 30 6.64 -10.90 1.21
C GLU A 30 6.24 -10.96 -0.28
N GLY A 31 6.27 -9.82 -0.99
CA GLY A 31 5.77 -9.70 -2.36
C GLY A 31 4.28 -9.34 -2.44
N ALA A 32 3.64 -9.63 -3.57
CA ALA A 32 2.23 -9.31 -3.78
C ALA A 32 1.31 -10.09 -2.83
N HIS A 33 0.46 -9.37 -2.10
CA HIS A 33 -0.38 -9.94 -1.05
C HIS A 33 -1.77 -9.27 -0.95
N ARG A 34 -2.58 -9.81 -0.04
CA ARG A 34 -3.82 -9.22 0.48
C ARG A 34 -3.64 -8.92 1.96
N ASP A 35 -4.36 -7.93 2.46
CA ASP A 35 -4.35 -7.60 3.89
C ASP A 35 -5.33 -8.49 4.69
N GLY A 36 -6.28 -9.15 4.02
CA GLY A 36 -7.26 -10.03 4.65
C GLY A 36 -8.51 -9.29 5.15
N VAL A 37 -8.85 -8.19 4.50
CA VAL A 37 -9.96 -7.30 4.85
C VAL A 37 -10.91 -7.11 3.66
N ASP A 38 -11.87 -6.18 3.74
CA ASP A 38 -12.77 -5.89 2.63
C ASP A 38 -12.17 -4.86 1.67
N PHE A 39 -11.67 -3.76 2.24
CA PHE A 39 -11.04 -2.68 1.47
C PHE A 39 -9.76 -2.18 2.12
N VAL A 40 -8.85 -1.72 1.29
CA VAL A 40 -7.59 -1.08 1.72
C VAL A 40 -7.47 0.25 1.01
N ALA A 41 -7.06 1.28 1.75
CA ALA A 41 -6.62 2.55 1.20
C ALA A 41 -5.14 2.75 1.54
N VAL A 42 -4.28 2.80 0.52
CA VAL A 42 -2.88 3.19 0.67
C VAL A 42 -2.73 4.64 0.25
N ILE A 43 -2.44 5.51 1.20
CA ILE A 43 -2.33 6.96 0.98
C ILE A 43 -0.87 7.36 1.09
N LEU A 44 -0.32 7.98 0.05
CA LEU A 44 1.00 8.58 0.13
C LEU A 44 0.94 9.82 1.01
N VAL A 45 1.74 9.86 2.08
CA VAL A 45 1.87 11.06 2.92
C VAL A 45 3.04 11.89 2.45
N ALA A 46 4.20 11.26 2.27
CA ALA A 46 5.40 11.92 1.77
C ALA A 46 6.34 10.92 1.10
N ARG A 47 7.15 11.39 0.18
CA ARG A 47 8.33 10.68 -0.30
C ARG A 47 9.46 11.68 -0.49
N HIS A 48 10.68 11.29 -0.15
CA HIS A 48 11.82 12.18 -0.24
C HIS A 48 13.09 11.41 -0.59
N GLY A 49 13.86 11.93 -1.55
CA GLY A 49 15.20 11.42 -1.85
C GLY A 49 15.25 9.95 -2.28
N ILE A 50 14.18 9.41 -2.86
CA ILE A 50 14.09 7.99 -3.24
C ILE A 50 13.66 7.74 -4.68
N LYS A 51 14.21 6.67 -5.26
CA LYS A 51 13.71 5.98 -6.45
C LYS A 51 13.05 4.65 -6.06
N GLY A 52 12.24 4.09 -6.96
CA GLY A 52 11.43 2.91 -6.67
C GLY A 52 10.16 3.28 -5.89
N GLY A 53 9.59 2.30 -5.17
CA GLY A 53 8.27 2.46 -4.55
C GLY A 53 7.12 2.47 -5.57
N GLU A 54 7.36 1.91 -6.77
CA GLU A 54 6.31 1.59 -7.75
C GLU A 54 5.32 0.63 -7.11
N THR A 55 4.05 0.97 -7.20
CA THR A 55 2.93 0.14 -6.78
C THR A 55 2.50 -0.75 -7.94
N ARG A 56 2.22 -2.01 -7.60
CA ARG A 56 1.73 -3.00 -8.56
C ARG A 56 0.47 -3.62 -8.00
N VAL A 57 -0.57 -3.69 -8.83
CA VAL A 57 -1.85 -4.29 -8.47
C VAL A 57 -2.18 -5.33 -9.52
N PHE A 58 -2.52 -6.53 -9.08
CA PHE A 58 -2.85 -7.66 -9.95
C PHE A 58 -4.27 -8.13 -9.64
N ASP A 59 -5.00 -8.50 -10.69
CA ASP A 59 -6.23 -9.26 -10.53
C ASP A 59 -5.90 -10.58 -9.83
N ALA A 60 -6.63 -10.93 -8.79
CA ALA A 60 -6.33 -12.14 -8.04
C ALA A 60 -6.68 -13.42 -8.81
N ASP A 61 -7.62 -13.33 -9.76
CA ASP A 61 -8.10 -14.47 -10.54
C ASP A 61 -7.67 -14.39 -12.01
N GLY A 62 -6.69 -13.54 -12.35
CA GLY A 62 -6.32 -13.32 -13.74
C GLY A 62 -4.93 -12.70 -13.95
N PRO A 63 -4.45 -12.68 -15.21
CA PRO A 63 -3.10 -12.21 -15.53
C PRO A 63 -2.99 -10.67 -15.62
N LYS A 64 -4.11 -9.94 -15.43
CA LYS A 64 -4.14 -8.49 -15.60
C LYS A 64 -3.48 -7.82 -14.41
N GLY A 65 -2.74 -6.75 -14.69
CA GLY A 65 -2.17 -5.92 -13.64
C GLY A 65 -1.91 -4.50 -14.10
N LEU A 66 -1.72 -3.63 -13.13
CA LEU A 66 -1.40 -2.22 -13.29
C LEU A 66 -0.11 -1.91 -12.54
N ARG A 67 0.66 -0.97 -13.08
CA ARG A 67 1.87 -0.45 -12.44
C ARG A 67 1.86 1.05 -12.52
N PHE A 68 2.11 1.71 -11.40
CA PHE A 68 2.19 3.15 -11.30
C PHE A 68 2.90 3.52 -10.01
N THR A 69 3.30 4.78 -9.90
CA THR A 69 3.93 5.29 -8.69
C THR A 69 3.04 6.37 -8.11
N LEU A 70 2.78 6.30 -6.80
CA LEU A 70 2.19 7.41 -6.07
C LEU A 70 3.30 8.44 -5.84
N ASP A 71 3.23 9.58 -6.52
CA ASP A 71 4.27 10.62 -6.46
C ASP A 71 3.80 11.93 -5.82
N GLU A 72 2.50 12.26 -5.94
CA GLU A 72 1.93 13.45 -5.33
C GLU A 72 1.40 13.14 -3.91
N PRO A 73 1.74 13.94 -2.88
CA PRO A 73 1.18 13.80 -1.54
C PRO A 73 -0.34 13.73 -1.55
N PHE A 74 -0.88 12.85 -0.71
CA PHE A 74 -2.30 12.52 -0.59
C PHE A 74 -2.94 11.84 -1.82
N SER A 75 -2.13 11.42 -2.80
CA SER A 75 -2.59 10.42 -3.77
C SER A 75 -2.94 9.12 -3.04
N ALA A 76 -4.07 8.53 -3.41
CA ALA A 76 -4.60 7.33 -2.76
C ALA A 76 -4.85 6.21 -3.77
N LEU A 77 -4.45 5.00 -3.37
CA LEU A 77 -4.86 3.76 -4.01
C LEU A 77 -5.95 3.11 -3.16
N LEU A 78 -7.13 2.91 -3.75
CA LEU A 78 -8.24 2.19 -3.13
C LEU A 78 -8.33 0.78 -3.73
N LEU A 79 -8.36 -0.23 -2.88
CA LEU A 79 -8.35 -1.64 -3.26
C LEU A 79 -9.60 -2.34 -2.72
N ASP A 80 -10.25 -3.12 -3.58
CA ASP A 80 -11.13 -4.22 -3.15
C ASP A 80 -10.23 -5.42 -2.86
N ASP A 81 -9.86 -5.59 -1.59
CA ASP A 81 -8.84 -6.55 -1.13
C ASP A 81 -9.25 -8.00 -1.44
N GLN A 82 -10.54 -8.25 -1.65
CA GLN A 82 -11.03 -9.56 -2.07
C GLN A 82 -10.82 -9.87 -3.55
N ARG A 83 -10.46 -8.88 -4.38
CA ARG A 83 -10.37 -9.00 -5.84
C ARG A 83 -8.97 -8.82 -6.40
N VAL A 84 -8.07 -8.22 -5.63
CA VAL A 84 -6.73 -7.91 -6.10
C VAL A 84 -5.69 -8.37 -5.09
N ILE A 85 -4.46 -8.55 -5.56
CA ILE A 85 -3.26 -8.56 -4.73
C ILE A 85 -2.40 -7.37 -5.11
N HIS A 86 -1.60 -6.86 -4.18
CA HIS A 86 -0.77 -5.70 -4.42
C HIS A 86 0.59 -5.80 -3.76
N GLU A 87 1.57 -5.11 -4.34
CA GLU A 87 2.91 -4.92 -3.76
C GLU A 87 3.41 -3.50 -4.00
N SER A 88 4.44 -3.12 -3.25
CA SER A 88 5.26 -1.95 -3.57
C SER A 88 6.72 -2.38 -3.73
N THR A 89 7.30 -2.06 -4.88
CA THR A 89 8.71 -2.34 -5.13
C THR A 89 9.61 -1.71 -4.06
N PRO A 90 10.80 -2.28 -3.79
CA PRO A 90 11.75 -1.68 -2.88
C PRO A 90 12.10 -0.24 -3.24
N ILE A 91 12.42 0.56 -2.23
CA ILE A 91 12.92 1.92 -2.38
C ILE A 91 14.44 1.94 -2.23
N GLN A 92 15.09 2.83 -2.96
CA GLN A 92 16.53 3.07 -2.91
C GLN A 92 16.79 4.57 -2.82
N PRO A 93 17.90 5.00 -2.22
CA PRO A 93 18.24 6.42 -2.18
C PRO A 93 18.54 6.89 -3.62
N SER A 94 18.06 8.07 -3.95
CA SER A 94 18.36 8.72 -5.24
C SER A 94 19.81 9.22 -5.29
N ASP A 95 20.35 9.60 -4.13
CA ASP A 95 21.76 9.93 -3.91
C ASP A 95 22.35 8.97 -2.86
N PRO A 96 23.38 8.17 -3.16
CA PRO A 96 23.99 7.23 -2.22
C PRO A 96 24.52 7.85 -0.92
N THR A 97 24.71 9.16 -0.89
CA THR A 97 25.24 9.90 0.27
C THR A 97 24.13 10.44 1.19
N CYS A 98 22.86 10.36 0.77
CA CYS A 98 21.71 10.88 1.50
C CYS A 98 20.69 9.77 1.82
N GLU A 99 20.08 9.85 2.99
CA GLU A 99 18.96 8.97 3.34
C GLU A 99 17.65 9.47 2.72
N GLY A 100 16.85 8.54 2.23
CA GLY A 100 15.52 8.78 1.70
C GLY A 100 14.45 8.00 2.46
N HIS A 101 13.19 8.39 2.27
CA HIS A 101 12.05 7.72 2.89
C HIS A 101 10.78 7.77 2.03
N ARG A 102 9.87 6.85 2.33
CA ARG A 102 8.49 6.83 1.87
C ARG A 102 7.55 6.66 3.06
N ASP A 103 6.63 7.59 3.19
CA ASP A 103 5.62 7.61 4.24
C ASP A 103 4.25 7.32 3.65
N THR A 104 3.53 6.39 4.28
CA THR A 104 2.17 6.05 3.90
C THR A 104 1.27 5.93 5.10
N LEU A 105 0.01 6.31 4.92
CA LEU A 105 -1.07 5.91 5.81
C LEU A 105 -1.84 4.78 5.10
N VAL A 106 -1.83 3.60 5.69
CA VAL A 106 -2.67 2.48 5.24
C VAL A 106 -3.90 2.43 6.14
N LEU A 107 -5.08 2.47 5.53
CA LEU A 107 -6.36 2.26 6.20
C LEU A 107 -6.96 0.94 5.73
N THR A 108 -7.28 0.05 6.65
CA THR A 108 -7.97 -1.21 6.36
C THR A 108 -9.40 -1.12 6.84
N TYR A 109 -10.34 -1.59 6.03
CA TYR A 109 -11.78 -1.57 6.31
C TYR A 109 -12.29 -3.00 6.29
N ARG A 110 -12.94 -3.42 7.38
CA ARG A 110 -13.54 -4.75 7.49
C ARG A 110 -14.97 -4.67 8.00
N ALA A 111 -15.85 -5.44 7.39
CA ALA A 111 -17.22 -5.64 7.83
C ALA A 111 -17.26 -6.69 8.95
N GLY A 112 -18.17 -6.50 9.91
CA GLY A 112 -18.45 -7.51 10.93
C GLY A 112 -17.45 -7.62 12.08
N GLY A 113 -16.31 -6.92 12.06
CA GLY A 113 -15.38 -6.82 13.19
C GLY A 113 -13.95 -6.48 12.77
N PHE A 114 -13.07 -6.25 13.76
CA PHE A 114 -11.62 -6.11 13.54
C PHE A 114 -10.97 -7.46 13.19
N GLN A 115 -9.77 -7.45 12.59
CA GLN A 115 -9.10 -8.70 12.25
C GLN A 115 -8.59 -9.40 13.52
N GLY A 116 -8.89 -10.71 13.66
CA GLY A 116 -8.50 -11.50 14.84
C GLY A 116 -9.39 -11.33 16.08
N SER A 117 -10.50 -10.58 15.98
CA SER A 117 -11.56 -10.52 17.01
C SER A 117 -12.47 -11.74 16.99
#